data_AF-A0A352UX35-F1
#
_entry.id   AF-A0A352UX35-F1
#
_cell.length_a   1.000
_cell.length_b   1.000
_cell.length_c   1.000
_cell.angle_alpha   90.00
_cell.angle_beta   90.00
_cell.angle_gamma   90.00
#
_symmetry.space_group_name_H-M   'P 1'
#
loop_
_entity.id
_entity.type
_entity.pdbx_description
1 polymer ?
#
loop_
_entity_poly.entity_id
_entity_poly.type
_entity_poly.pdbx_seq_one_letter_code
_entity_poly.pdbx_strand_id
1 'polypeptide(L)'
;MQDPSPFRSLDFWIAVGAALIVKIRTTRQLSPAKVVATLVVAVAAAWVGAEYAAQVLGVPLPIAAAIVTLTAEGAMRWLLIGVNDPKQIIELWRLWRKP
;
A
#
# COMPACT_ATOMS: atom_id res chain seq x y z
N MET A 1 11.10 17.03 -19.64
CA MET A 1 9.81 17.42 -20.25
C MET A 1 8.72 16.73 -19.47
N GLN A 2 7.83 17.51 -18.87
CA GLN A 2 6.65 17.03 -18.16
C GLN A 2 5.66 16.52 -19.21
N ASP A 3 5.25 15.25 -19.11
CA ASP A 3 3.98 14.84 -19.71
C ASP A 3 2.89 15.11 -18.68
N PRO A 4 2.03 16.14 -18.86
CA PRO A 4 0.89 16.39 -17.99
C PRO A 4 -0.26 15.52 -18.47
N SER A 5 -0.03 14.21 -18.52
CA SER A 5 -1.13 13.28 -18.68
C SER A 5 -1.93 13.31 -17.37
N PRO A 6 -3.25 13.58 -17.40
CA PRO A 6 -4.09 13.43 -16.20
C PRO A 6 -4.09 11.98 -15.68
N PHE A 7 -3.58 11.05 -16.50
CA PHE A 7 -3.35 9.67 -16.16
C PHE A 7 -1.87 9.41 -15.91
N ARG A 8 -1.52 8.84 -14.75
CA ARG A 8 -0.16 8.43 -14.39
C ARG A 8 0.50 7.61 -15.53
N SER A 9 1.83 7.69 -15.66
CA SER A 9 2.57 6.96 -16.70
C SER A 9 2.38 5.45 -16.62
N LEU A 10 2.60 4.74 -17.72
CA LEU A 10 2.50 3.28 -17.77
C LEU A 10 3.45 2.60 -16.78
N ASP A 11 4.65 3.14 -16.60
CA ASP A 11 5.64 2.66 -15.61
C ASP A 11 5.15 2.78 -14.17
N PHE A 12 4.41 3.84 -13.83
CA PHE A 12 3.77 3.99 -12.52
C PHE A 12 2.78 2.85 -12.29
N TRP A 13 1.93 2.57 -13.28
CA TRP A 13 0.93 1.52 -13.15
C TRP A 13 1.52 0.11 -13.12
N ILE A 14 2.61 -0.14 -13.86
CA ILE A 14 3.38 -1.39 -13.76
C ILE A 14 3.90 -1.56 -12.33
N ALA A 15 4.49 -0.51 -11.75
CA ALA A 15 5.04 -0.59 -10.39
C ALA A 15 3.94 -0.86 -9.34
N VAL A 16 2.80 -0.16 -9.42
CA VAL A 16 1.64 -0.40 -8.57
C VAL A 16 1.12 -1.83 -8.75
N GLY A 17 0.93 -2.28 -9.99
CA GLY A 17 0.45 -3.63 -10.29
C GLY A 17 1.39 -4.73 -9.77
N ALA A 18 2.71 -4.58 -9.96
CA ALA A 18 3.70 -5.52 -9.46
C ALA A 18 3.68 -5.61 -7.92
N ALA A 19 3.59 -4.46 -7.23
CA ALA A 19 3.47 -4.40 -5.78
C ALA A 19 2.23 -5.16 -5.28
N LEU A 20 1.08 -4.95 -5.93
CA LEU A 20 -0.17 -5.64 -5.58
C LEU A 20 -0.08 -7.15 -5.80
N ILE A 21 0.52 -7.62 -6.91
CA ILE A 21 0.66 -9.07 -7.21
C ILE A 21 1.52 -9.78 -6.17
N VAL A 22 2.71 -9.24 -5.86
CA VAL A 22 3.61 -9.80 -4.84
C VAL A 22 2.88 -9.94 -3.50
N LYS A 23 1.99 -8.99 -3.21
CA LYS A 23 1.29 -8.93 -1.95
C LYS A 23 0.06 -9.83 -1.86
N ILE A 24 -0.73 -9.96 -2.92
CA ILE A 24 -1.79 -10.97 -3.02
C ILE A 24 -1.20 -12.36 -2.79
N ARG A 25 -0.08 -12.67 -3.44
CA ARG A 25 0.58 -13.99 -3.28
C ARG A 25 1.10 -14.25 -1.87
N THR A 26 1.41 -13.21 -1.10
CA THR A 26 1.95 -13.33 0.27
C THR A 26 0.86 -13.20 1.35
N THR A 27 -0.40 -12.96 0.99
CA THR A 27 -1.51 -12.80 1.95
C THR A 27 -2.43 -14.01 1.97
N ARG A 28 -2.26 -14.90 2.97
CA ARG A 28 -3.06 -16.14 3.14
C ARG A 28 -4.27 -16.02 4.09
N GLN A 29 -4.52 -14.84 4.66
CA GLN A 29 -5.43 -14.69 5.82
C GLN A 29 -6.64 -13.77 5.61
N LEU A 30 -6.85 -13.22 4.40
CA LEU A 30 -7.95 -12.31 4.12
C LEU A 30 -8.98 -12.94 3.19
N SER A 31 -10.27 -12.71 3.46
CA SER A 31 -11.35 -13.10 2.56
C SER A 31 -11.29 -12.30 1.24
N PRO A 32 -11.85 -12.82 0.13
CA PRO A 32 -11.76 -12.17 -1.18
C PRO A 32 -12.23 -10.71 -1.20
N ALA A 33 -13.31 -10.39 -0.48
CA ALA A 33 -13.81 -9.02 -0.36
C ALA A 33 -12.83 -8.07 0.35
N LYS A 34 -12.14 -8.55 1.39
CA LYS A 34 -11.12 -7.77 2.11
C LYS A 34 -9.91 -7.50 1.22
N VAL A 35 -9.53 -8.47 0.37
CA VAL A 35 -8.46 -8.29 -0.63
C VAL A 35 -8.83 -7.19 -1.62
N VAL A 36 -10.04 -7.21 -2.18
CA VAL A 36 -10.50 -6.16 -3.12
C VAL A 36 -10.46 -4.77 -2.46
N ALA A 37 -10.98 -4.64 -1.23
CA ALA A 37 -10.94 -3.38 -0.49
C ALA A 37 -9.52 -2.86 -0.28
N THR A 38 -8.57 -3.74 0.08
CA THR A 38 -7.15 -3.36 0.21
C THR A 38 -6.52 -2.92 -1.10
N LEU A 39 -6.85 -3.56 -2.23
CA LEU A 39 -6.35 -3.17 -3.54
C LEU A 39 -6.83 -1.77 -3.94
N VAL A 40 -8.11 -1.47 -3.73
CA VAL A 40 -8.69 -0.14 -4.04
C VAL A 40 -8.01 0.95 -3.20
N VAL A 41 -7.87 0.74 -1.89
CA VAL A 41 -7.22 1.71 -1.00
C VAL A 41 -5.75 1.92 -1.39
N ALA A 42 -5.03 0.85 -1.72
CA ALA A 42 -3.63 0.93 -2.11
C ALA A 42 -3.43 1.70 -3.43
N VAL A 43 -4.30 1.47 -4.43
CA VAL A 43 -4.30 2.23 -5.68
C VAL A 43 -4.63 3.70 -5.45
N ALA A 44 -5.67 4.00 -4.66
CA ALA A 44 -6.05 5.38 -4.34
C ALA A 44 -4.94 6.12 -3.59
N ALA A 45 -4.29 5.46 -2.62
CA ALA A 45 -3.18 6.03 -1.88
C ALA A 45 -1.98 6.32 -2.78
N ALA A 46 -1.62 5.41 -3.68
CA ALA A 46 -0.55 5.64 -4.65
C ALA A 46 -0.88 6.81 -5.59
N TRP A 47 -2.13 6.91 -6.05
CA TRP A 47 -2.57 7.98 -6.93
C TRP A 47 -2.39 9.37 -6.33
N VAL A 48 -2.69 9.53 -5.04
CA VAL A 48 -2.67 10.83 -4.33
C VAL A 48 -1.31 11.09 -3.64
N GLY A 49 -0.65 10.07 -3.13
CA GLY A 49 0.51 10.22 -2.24
C GLY A 49 1.89 10.00 -2.91
N ALA A 50 1.97 9.39 -4.09
CA ALA A 50 3.24 9.00 -4.68
C ALA A 50 4.15 10.20 -5.05
N GLU A 51 3.59 11.32 -5.49
CA GLU A 51 4.39 12.52 -5.79
C GLU A 51 5.03 13.10 -4.54
N TYR A 52 4.26 13.25 -3.47
CA TYR A 52 4.76 13.71 -2.19
C TYR A 52 5.84 12.76 -1.66
N ALA A 53 5.60 11.45 -1.71
CA ALA A 53 6.58 10.45 -1.31
C ALA A 53 7.85 10.50 -2.18
N ALA A 54 7.73 10.73 -3.49
CA ALA A 54 8.89 10.88 -4.38
C ALA A 54 9.75 12.09 -3.99
N GLN A 55 9.11 13.22 -3.65
CA GLN A 55 9.80 14.44 -3.21
C GLN A 55 10.51 14.24 -1.87
N VAL A 56 9.81 13.65 -0.88
CA VAL A 56 10.35 13.47 0.48
C VAL A 56 11.45 12.42 0.52
N LEU A 57 11.28 11.32 -0.21
CA LEU A 57 12.23 10.21 -0.20
C LEU A 57 13.37 10.40 -1.21
N GLY A 58 13.26 11.37 -2.13
CA GLY A 58 14.24 11.60 -3.19
C GLY A 58 14.34 10.43 -4.19
N VAL A 59 13.27 9.65 -4.35
CA VAL A 59 13.25 8.46 -5.23
C VAL A 59 12.38 8.70 -6.47
N PRO A 60 12.64 7.98 -7.58
CA PRO A 60 11.79 8.01 -8.76
C PRO A 60 10.31 7.73 -8.45
N LEU A 61 9.40 8.41 -9.15
CA LEU A 61 7.95 8.30 -8.95
C LEU A 61 7.42 6.85 -8.94
N PRO A 62 7.87 5.92 -9.81
CA PRO A 62 7.42 4.53 -9.77
C PRO A 62 7.82 3.80 -8.47
N ILE A 63 9.01 4.11 -7.94
CA ILE A 63 9.49 3.54 -6.67
C ILE A 63 8.69 4.12 -5.51
N ALA A 64 8.46 5.44 -5.49
CA ALA A 64 7.62 6.08 -4.49
C ALA A 64 6.19 5.53 -4.50
N ALA A 65 5.62 5.30 -5.70
CA ALA A 65 4.31 4.69 -5.86
C ALA A 65 4.25 3.28 -5.26
N ALA A 66 5.26 2.45 -5.52
CA ALA A 66 5.36 1.11 -4.92
C ALA A 66 5.42 1.18 -3.38
N ILE A 67 6.23 2.09 -2.82
CA ILE A 67 6.34 2.29 -1.36
C ILE A 67 5.00 2.70 -0.76
N VAL A 68 4.33 3.69 -1.35
CA VAL A 68 3.03 4.19 -0.86
C VAL A 68 1.96 3.11 -0.96
N THR A 69 1.92 2.38 -2.08
CA THR A 69 0.98 1.26 -2.30
C THR A 69 1.13 0.22 -1.19
N LEU A 70 2.36 -0.26 -0.95
CA LEU A 70 2.65 -1.27 0.06
C LEU A 70 2.36 -0.78 1.49
N THR A 71 2.63 0.50 1.76
CA THR A 71 2.39 1.13 3.07
C THR A 71 0.90 1.27 3.35
N ALA A 72 0.13 1.81 2.40
CA ALA A 72 -1.31 1.99 2.54
C ALA A 72 -2.03 0.66 2.71
N GLU A 73 -1.60 -0.36 1.98
CA GLU A 73 -2.15 -1.71 2.14
C GLU A 73 -1.80 -2.31 3.51
N GLY A 74 -0.56 -2.13 3.98
CA GLY A 74 -0.13 -2.55 5.32
C GLY A 74 -0.97 -1.89 6.41
N ALA A 75 -1.22 -0.58 6.30
CA ALA A 75 -2.07 0.17 7.20
C ALA A 75 -3.53 -0.34 7.15
N MET A 76 -4.08 -0.58 5.96
CA MET A 76 -5.44 -1.10 5.80
C MET A 76 -5.58 -2.50 6.38
N ARG A 77 -4.58 -3.38 6.19
CA ARG A 77 -4.59 -4.72 6.78
C ARG A 77 -4.49 -4.65 8.31
N TRP A 78 -3.64 -3.77 8.83
CA TRP A 78 -3.57 -3.52 10.27
C TRP A 78 -4.94 -3.06 10.80
N LEU A 79 -5.56 -2.05 10.17
CA LEU A 79 -6.91 -1.58 10.51
C LEU A 79 -7.96 -2.69 10.47
N LEU A 80 -7.97 -3.51 9.41
CA LEU A 80 -8.90 -4.64 9.29
C LEU A 80 -8.69 -5.67 10.40
N ILE A 81 -7.45 -5.99 10.76
CA ILE A 81 -7.18 -6.87 11.90
C ILE A 81 -7.73 -6.23 13.18
N GLY A 82 -7.51 -4.94 13.39
CA GLY A 82 -8.00 -4.22 14.56
C GLY A 82 -9.50 -4.20 14.74
N VAL A 83 -10.22 -3.98 13.64
CA VAL A 83 -11.68 -3.97 13.65
C VAL A 83 -12.25 -5.38 13.90
N ASN A 84 -11.61 -6.43 13.36
CA ASN A 84 -12.11 -7.80 13.53
C ASN A 84 -11.69 -8.42 14.88
N ASP A 85 -10.49 -8.14 15.36
CA ASP A 85 -9.94 -8.64 16.63
C ASP A 85 -8.97 -7.60 17.24
N PRO A 86 -9.50 -6.66 18.05
CA PRO A 86 -8.69 -5.60 18.65
C PRO A 86 -7.61 -6.13 19.60
N LYS A 87 -7.76 -7.35 20.14
CA LYS A 87 -6.75 -7.95 21.02
C LYS A 87 -5.49 -8.31 20.24
N GLN A 88 -5.62 -8.83 19.01
CA GLN A 88 -4.49 -9.12 18.13
C GLN A 88 -3.69 -7.86 17.77
N ILE A 89 -4.35 -6.71 17.57
CA ILE A 89 -3.62 -5.44 17.34
C ILE A 89 -2.78 -5.06 18.55
N ILE A 90 -3.32 -5.17 19.77
CA ILE A 90 -2.61 -4.79 20.98
C ILE A 90 -1.39 -5.70 21.17
N GLU A 91 -1.53 -6.98 20.85
CA GLU A 91 -0.45 -7.95 20.92
C GLU A 91 0.63 -7.70 19.86
N LEU A 92 0.25 -7.43 18.61
CA LEU A 92 1.16 -6.97 17.54
C LEU A 92 1.90 -5.69 17.94
N TRP A 93 1.20 -4.70 18.50
CA TRP A 93 1.79 -3.45 18.96
C TRP A 93 2.74 -3.63 20.14
N ARG A 94 2.48 -4.60 21.02
CA ARG A 94 3.39 -4.98 22.11
C ARG A 94 4.63 -5.68 21.58
N LEU A 95 4.50 -6.57 20.61
CA LEU A 95 5.62 -7.25 19.96
C LEU A 95 6.52 -6.25 19.23
N TRP A 96 5.93 -5.27 18.55
CA TRP A 96 6.66 -4.23 17.83
C TRP A 96 7.40 -3.23 18.74
N ARG A 97 6.93 -3.05 19.98
CA ARG A 97 7.60 -2.23 21.00
C ARG A 97 8.62 -2.99 21.84
N LYS A 98 8.72 -4.32 21.71
CA LYS A 98 9.82 -5.05 22.34
C LYS A 98 11.08 -4.82 21.51
N PRO A 99 12.16 -4.30 22.12
CA PRO A 99 13.43 -4.09 21.43
C PRO A 99 14.06 -5.40 20.97
#